data_AF-A0A429AH22-F1
#
_entry.id   AF-A0A429AH22-F1
#
_cell.length_a   1.000
_cell.length_b   1.000
_cell.length_c   1.000
_cell.angle_alpha   90.00
_cell.angle_beta   90.00
_cell.angle_gamma   90.00
#
_symmetry.space_group_name_H-M   'P 1'
#
loop_
_entity.id
_entity.type
_entity.pdbx_description
1 polymer ?
#
loop_
_entity_poly.entity_id
_entity_poly.type
_entity_poly.pdbx_seq_one_letter_code
_entity_poly.pdbx_strand_id
1 'polypeptide(L)'
;MVADVATAYSWVARSIGLRPRAGITFETVARLAVATLRGLILMTPSNPEIISQRFQANPFEAPEPAEWSEPALAIASVVLDLLETDPEVEWTDEHERSVAAGLRTGRWAAS
;
A
#
# COMPACT_ATOMS: atom_id res chain seq x y z
N MET A 1 -14.07 2.93 -9.24
CA MET A 1 -12.91 2.03 -9.07
C MET A 1 -11.62 2.78 -8.72
N VAL A 2 -10.98 3.51 -9.64
CA VAL A 2 -9.72 4.24 -9.31
C VAL A 2 -9.94 5.27 -8.19
N ALA A 3 -11.03 6.03 -8.24
CA ALA A 3 -11.38 6.99 -7.19
C ALA A 3 -11.58 6.32 -5.81
N ASP A 4 -12.24 5.16 -5.77
CA ASP A 4 -12.47 4.44 -4.51
C ASP A 4 -11.16 3.89 -3.93
N VAL A 5 -10.29 3.36 -4.79
CA VAL A 5 -8.93 2.90 -4.40
C VAL A 5 -8.09 4.09 -3.92
N ALA A 6 -8.17 5.24 -4.59
CA ALA A 6 -7.47 6.45 -4.18
C ALA A 6 -7.93 6.93 -2.80
N THR A 7 -9.24 6.92 -2.53
CA THR A 7 -9.80 7.23 -1.22
C THR A 7 -9.31 6.25 -0.16
N ALA A 8 -9.34 4.95 -0.45
CA ALA A 8 -8.85 3.92 0.48
C ALA A 8 -7.36 4.09 0.79
N TYR A 9 -6.52 4.30 -0.24
CA TYR A 9 -5.10 4.57 -0.07
C TYR A 9 -4.83 5.87 0.69
N SER A 10 -5.54 6.94 0.38
CA SER A 10 -5.43 8.20 1.11
C SER A 10 -5.74 8.00 2.59
N TRP A 11 -6.76 7.23 2.88
CA TRP A 11 -7.20 7.00 4.25
C TRP A 11 -6.17 6.14 5.02
N VAL A 12 -5.77 4.98 4.47
CA VAL A 12 -4.77 4.10 5.10
C VAL A 12 -3.43 4.83 5.26
N ALA A 13 -2.88 5.39 4.18
CA ALA A 13 -1.56 6.02 4.20
C ALA A 13 -1.48 7.14 5.25
N ARG A 14 -2.47 8.04 5.28
CA ARG A 14 -2.49 9.12 6.28
C ARG A 14 -2.57 8.60 7.70
N SER A 15 -3.35 7.55 7.95
CA SER A 15 -3.45 6.96 9.30
C SER A 15 -2.14 6.37 9.80
N ILE A 16 -1.22 5.99 8.91
CA ILE A 16 0.11 5.47 9.26
C ILE A 16 1.22 6.47 8.89
N GLY A 17 0.91 7.76 8.84
CA GLY A 17 1.92 8.81 8.65
C GLY A 17 2.63 8.78 7.30
N LEU A 18 1.94 8.36 6.23
CA LEU A 18 2.43 8.38 4.86
C LEU A 18 1.68 9.40 4.01
N ARG A 19 2.42 10.07 3.12
CA ARG A 19 1.89 10.99 2.12
C ARG A 19 2.45 10.66 0.72
N PRO A 20 1.79 11.07 -0.36
CA PRO A 20 2.37 10.98 -1.69
C PRO A 20 3.62 11.86 -1.79
N ARG A 21 4.61 11.41 -2.55
CA ARG A 21 5.76 12.25 -2.91
C ARG A 21 5.34 13.52 -3.63
N ALA A 22 6.17 14.55 -3.58
CA ALA A 22 5.91 15.82 -4.26
C ALA A 22 5.55 15.63 -5.74
N GLY A 23 4.42 16.22 -6.16
CA GLY A 23 3.89 16.09 -7.52
C GLY A 23 3.04 14.83 -7.79
N ILE A 24 2.91 13.93 -6.81
CA ILE A 24 2.07 12.72 -6.90
C ILE A 24 0.78 12.92 -6.11
N THR A 25 -0.32 12.35 -6.61
CA THR A 25 -1.60 12.30 -5.89
C THR A 25 -1.96 10.85 -5.57
N PHE A 26 -2.82 10.62 -4.58
CA PHE A 26 -3.37 9.28 -4.33
C PHE A 26 -4.13 8.73 -5.56
N GLU A 27 -4.68 9.59 -6.42
CA GLU A 27 -5.28 9.14 -7.67
C GLU A 27 -4.24 8.60 -8.66
N THR A 28 -3.06 9.24 -8.75
CA THR A 28 -1.93 8.73 -9.53
C THR A 28 -1.48 7.37 -9.00
N VAL A 29 -1.31 7.24 -7.68
CA VAL A 29 -0.94 5.97 -7.03
C VAL A 29 -1.96 4.88 -7.33
N ALA A 30 -3.25 5.15 -7.12
CA ALA A 30 -4.33 4.20 -7.38
C ALA A 30 -4.38 3.79 -8.86
N ARG A 31 -4.18 4.73 -9.78
CA ARG A 31 -4.19 4.46 -11.21
C ARG A 31 -3.04 3.53 -11.62
N LEU A 32 -1.85 3.75 -11.10
CA LEU A 32 -0.68 2.92 -11.38
C LEU A 32 -0.80 1.53 -10.75
N ALA A 33 -1.28 1.44 -9.51
CA ALA A 33 -1.56 0.16 -8.86
C ALA A 33 -2.60 -0.67 -9.64
N VAL A 34 -3.71 -0.04 -10.05
CA VAL A 34 -4.75 -0.68 -10.87
C VAL A 34 -4.23 -1.10 -12.23
N ALA A 35 -3.43 -0.26 -12.90
CA ALA A 35 -2.82 -0.60 -14.19
C ALA A 35 -1.87 -1.79 -14.07
N THR A 36 -1.05 -1.82 -13.02
CA THR A 36 -0.12 -2.92 -12.73
C THR A 36 -0.87 -4.23 -12.53
N LEU A 37 -1.89 -4.23 -11.66
CA LEU A 37 -2.71 -5.42 -11.40
C LEU A 37 -3.41 -5.93 -12.67
N ARG A 38 -3.99 -5.02 -13.46
CA ARG A 38 -4.64 -5.38 -14.73
C ARG A 38 -3.66 -5.96 -15.73
N GLY A 39 -2.46 -5.39 -15.83
CA GLY A 39 -1.39 -5.90 -16.69
C GLY A 39 -1.00 -7.32 -16.30
N LEU A 40 -0.78 -7.58 -15.01
CA LEU A 40 -0.46 -8.92 -14.51
C LEU A 40 -1.57 -9.93 -14.80
N ILE A 41 -2.83 -9.57 -14.51
CA ILE A 41 -3.99 -10.43 -14.79
C ILE A 41 -4.12 -10.75 -16.29
N LEU A 42 -3.88 -9.75 -17.15
CA LEU A 42 -3.94 -9.93 -18.60
C LEU A 42 -2.86 -10.89 -19.09
N MET A 43 -1.68 -10.90 -18.46
CA MET A 43 -0.55 -11.75 -18.82
C MET A 43 -0.68 -13.19 -18.32
N THR A 44 -1.47 -13.45 -17.27
CA THR A 44 -1.61 -14.76 -16.63
C THR A 44 -1.84 -15.94 -17.59
N PRO A 45 -2.69 -15.87 -18.64
CA PRO A 45 -2.89 -17.01 -19.54
C PRO A 45 -1.63 -17.40 -20.33
N SER A 46 -0.77 -16.43 -20.62
CA SER A 46 0.49 -16.62 -21.34
C SER A 46 1.70 -16.85 -20.41
N ASN A 47 1.59 -16.43 -19.16
CA ASN A 47 2.59 -16.59 -18.13
C ASN A 47 1.91 -16.95 -16.79
N PRO A 48 1.57 -18.23 -16.58
CA PRO A 48 0.84 -18.65 -15.39
C PRO A 48 1.68 -18.59 -14.11
N GLU A 49 3.00 -18.46 -14.22
CA GLU A 49 3.90 -18.36 -13.05
C GLU A 49 3.62 -17.10 -12.22
N ILE A 50 3.06 -16.05 -12.83
CA ILE A 50 2.65 -14.80 -12.18
C ILE A 50 1.78 -15.04 -10.93
N ILE A 51 0.93 -16.07 -10.93
CA ILE A 51 0.02 -16.33 -9.81
C ILE A 51 0.53 -17.42 -8.85
N SER A 52 1.54 -18.18 -9.24
CA SER A 52 2.06 -19.30 -8.45
C SER A 52 3.38 -18.99 -7.77
N GLN A 53 4.17 -18.05 -8.31
CA GLN A 53 5.46 -17.69 -7.75
C GLN A 53 5.32 -16.97 -6.41
N ARG A 54 6.19 -17.35 -5.47
CA ARG A 54 6.28 -16.79 -4.13
C ARG A 54 7.67 -16.23 -3.89
N PHE A 55 7.72 -15.09 -3.20
CA PHE A 55 8.95 -14.36 -2.90
C PHE A 55 9.06 -14.11 -1.40
N GLN A 56 10.24 -14.35 -0.84
CA GLN A 56 10.58 -13.85 0.49
C GLN A 56 11.08 -12.41 0.34
N ALA A 57 10.28 -11.44 0.77
CA ALA A 57 10.54 -10.03 0.57
C ALA A 57 10.10 -9.20 1.78
N ASN A 58 10.72 -8.03 1.94
CA ASN A 58 10.44 -7.11 3.03
C ASN A 58 10.22 -5.66 2.54
N PRO A 59 9.16 -5.40 1.76
CA PRO A 59 8.94 -4.08 1.17
C PRO A 59 8.62 -3.01 2.22
N PHE A 60 8.23 -3.39 3.44
CA PHE A 60 7.88 -2.48 4.54
C PHE A 60 8.98 -2.34 5.60
N GLU A 61 10.17 -2.90 5.37
CA GLU A 61 11.27 -2.90 6.35
C GLU A 61 10.86 -3.44 7.74
N ALA A 62 9.96 -4.42 7.76
CA ALA A 62 9.52 -5.11 8.97
C ALA A 62 10.67 -5.91 9.63
N PRO A 63 10.55 -6.36 10.89
CA PRO A 63 11.61 -7.12 11.57
C PRO A 63 12.09 -8.36 10.81
N GLU A 64 11.18 -9.05 10.11
CA GLU A 64 11.48 -10.23 9.31
C GLU A 64 10.80 -10.14 7.93
N PRO A 65 11.44 -10.66 6.86
CA PRO A 65 10.79 -10.83 5.57
C PRO A 65 9.55 -11.75 5.67
N ALA A 66 8.59 -11.54 4.78
CA ALA A 66 7.40 -12.38 4.66
C ALA A 66 7.30 -12.97 3.26
N GLU A 67 6.43 -13.98 3.11
CA GLU A 67 6.09 -14.52 1.79
C GLU A 67 5.07 -13.63 1.07
N TRP A 68 5.38 -13.28 -0.17
CA TRP A 68 4.51 -12.50 -1.06
C TRP A 68 4.22 -13.28 -2.34
N SER A 69 3.00 -13.16 -2.87
CA SER A 69 2.75 -13.47 -4.28
C SER A 69 3.35 -12.38 -5.18
N GLU A 70 3.70 -12.71 -6.42
CA GLU A 70 4.21 -11.72 -7.39
C GLU A 70 3.30 -10.50 -7.54
N PRO A 71 1.96 -10.63 -7.68
CA PRO A 71 1.10 -9.46 -7.86
C PRO A 71 1.03 -8.58 -6.61
N ALA A 72 1.08 -9.18 -5.42
CA ALA A 72 1.09 -8.44 -4.17
C ALA A 72 2.40 -7.65 -4.03
N LEU A 73 3.55 -8.28 -4.34
CA LEU A 73 4.86 -7.62 -4.30
C LEU A 73 4.97 -6.49 -5.32
N ALA A 74 4.48 -6.70 -6.55
CA ALA A 74 4.47 -5.69 -7.60
C ALA A 74 3.63 -4.46 -7.22
N ILE A 75 2.41 -4.67 -6.71
CA ILE A 75 1.56 -3.57 -6.23
C ILE A 75 2.22 -2.85 -5.06
N ALA A 76 2.74 -3.58 -4.07
CA ALA A 76 3.41 -2.98 -2.92
C ALA A 76 4.59 -2.11 -3.36
N SER A 77 5.41 -2.60 -4.29
CA SER A 77 6.56 -1.86 -4.82
C SER A 77 6.13 -0.56 -5.51
N VAL A 78 5.09 -0.60 -6.35
CA VAL A 78 4.56 0.61 -7.02
C VAL A 78 3.99 1.61 -6.01
N VAL A 79 3.22 1.15 -5.03
CA VAL A 79 2.60 2.03 -4.05
C VAL A 79 3.65 2.67 -3.15
N LEU A 80 4.57 1.88 -2.59
CA LEU A 80 5.56 2.36 -1.63
C LEU A 80 6.61 3.28 -2.25
N ASP A 81 6.97 3.06 -3.51
CA ASP A 81 7.92 3.95 -4.20
C ASP A 81 7.34 5.37 -4.41
N LEU A 82 6.01 5.48 -4.48
CA LEU A 82 5.29 6.75 -4.70
C LEU A 82 4.85 7.45 -3.41
N LEU A 83 5.02 6.80 -2.27
CA LEU A 83 4.74 7.35 -0.95
C LEU A 83 6.05 7.71 -0.24
N GLU A 84 5.95 8.62 0.72
CA GLU A 84 7.01 8.99 1.64
C GLU A 84 6.43 9.22 3.04
N THR A 85 7.28 9.18 4.05
CA THR A 85 6.92 9.56 5.41
C THR A 85 6.43 11.01 5.42
N ASP A 86 5.30 11.25 6.08
CA ASP A 86 4.81 12.60 6.31
C ASP A 86 5.57 13.23 7.48
N PRO A 87 6.43 14.24 7.25
CA PRO A 87 7.20 14.88 8.32
C PRO A 87 6.32 15.63 9.33
N GLU A 88 5.06 15.91 8.99
CA GLU A 88 4.12 16.58 9.89
C GLU A 88 3.47 15.61 10.89
N VAL A 89 3.67 14.29 10.73
CA VAL A 89 3.14 13.27 11.63
C VAL A 89 4.21 12.84 12.63
N GLU A 90 3.99 13.16 13.90
CA GLU A 90 4.81 12.69 15.01
C GLU A 90 4.30 11.35 15.57
N TRP A 91 5.16 10.33 15.58
CA TRP A 91 4.88 9.02 16.19
C TRP A 91 5.08 9.06 17.70
N THR A 92 4.08 9.55 18.41
CA THR A 92 3.98 9.45 19.88
C THR A 92 3.34 8.12 20.30
N ASP A 93 3.57 7.69 21.54
CA ASP A 93 2.90 6.50 22.12
C ASP A 93 1.36 6.58 22.04
N GLU A 94 0.79 7.78 22.11
CA GLU A 94 -0.65 8.01 21.95
C GLU A 94 -1.10 7.79 20.51
N HIS A 95 -0.36 8.34 19.54
CA HIS A 95 -0.65 8.15 18.13
C HIS A 95 -0.54 6.66 17.75
N GLU A 96 0.52 5.98 18.19
CA GLU A 96 0.71 4.54 17.95
C GLU A 96 -0.45 3.71 18.51
N ARG A 97 -0.87 3.98 19.76
CA ARG A 97 -2.03 3.28 20.37
C ARG A 97 -3.32 3.54 19.61
N SER A 98 -3.54 4.76 19.13
CA SER A 98 -4.71 5.13 18.33
C SER A 98 -4.75 4.35 17.01
N VAL A 99 -3.63 4.32 16.27
CA VAL A 99 -3.49 3.57 15.02
C VAL A 99 -3.69 2.07 15.26
N ALA A 100 -3.05 1.51 16.30
CA ALA A 100 -3.19 0.10 16.65
C ALA A 100 -4.63 -0.28 17.03
N ALA A 101 -5.36 0.60 17.73
CA ALA A 101 -6.77 0.38 18.05
C ALA A 101 -7.66 0.42 16.80
N GLY A 102 -7.39 1.36 15.89
CA GLY A 102 -8.08 1.43 14.60
C GLY A 102 -7.89 0.18 13.75
N LEU A 103 -6.64 -0.29 13.63
CA LEU A 103 -6.28 -1.50 12.89
C LEU A 103 -7.02 -2.75 13.40
N ARG A 104 -7.11 -2.90 14.73
CA ARG A 104 -7.77 -4.07 15.35
C ARG A 104 -9.29 -4.05 15.20
N THR A 105 -9.89 -2.86 15.24
CA THR A 105 -11.35 -2.73 15.26
C THR A 105 -11.96 -2.58 13.86
N GLY A 106 -11.13 -2.24 12.86
CA GLY A 106 -11.60 -1.84 11.53
C GLY A 106 -12.44 -0.56 11.56
N ARG A 107 -12.48 0.14 12.70
CA ARG A 107 -13.19 1.39 12.90
C ARG A 107 -12.18 2.49 13.17
N TRP A 108 -12.26 3.51 12.35
CA TRP A 108 -11.27 4.57 12.33
C TRP A 108 -11.97 5.89 12.58
N ALA A 109 -11.35 6.75 13.40
CA ALA A 109 -11.86 8.10 13.58
C ALA A 109 -11.81 8.80 12.22
N ALA A 110 -12.97 9.22 11.71
CA ALA A 110 -13.02 10.12 10.57
C ALA A 110 -12.47 11.47 11.05
N SER A 111 -11.22 11.75 10.70
CA SER A 111 -10.60 13.07 10.84
C SER A 111 -10.85 13.90 9.59
#